data_AF-A0A267EJ44-F1
#
_entry.id   AF-A0A267EJ44-F1
#
_cell.length_a   1.000
_cell.length_b   1.000
_cell.length_c   1.000
_cell.angle_alpha   90.00
_cell.angle_beta   90.00
_cell.angle_gamma   90.00
#
_symmetry.space_group_name_H-M   'P 1'
#
loop_
_entity.id
_entity.type
_entity.pdbx_description
1 polymer ?
#
loop_
_entity_poly.entity_id
_entity_poly.type
_entity_poly.pdbx_seq_one_letter_code
_entity_poly.pdbx_strand_id
1 'polypeptide(L)'
;MQRLALCLARQLTVGASICQRQPIRQLSLMDFFGNSQDWGVSAVLVGRPYRIEELRLKSSTDLHKLWWLLIKERNALMTLEEEHYRCGEAFPNPERLEKVEESMENILLTVEERNRAVNELERGHSPAQKWWKTSISCLGRQ
;
A
#
# COMPACT_ATOMS: atom_id res chain seq x y z
N MET A 1 9.31 -33.19 -50.97
CA MET A 1 10.42 -32.47 -51.64
C MET A 1 9.81 -31.20 -52.21
N GLN A 2 10.11 -29.96 -51.87
CA GLN A 2 11.09 -29.31 -51.01
C GLN A 2 10.48 -27.97 -50.54
N ARG A 3 10.95 -27.51 -49.40
CA ARG A 3 10.77 -26.16 -48.84
C ARG A 3 11.41 -25.09 -49.75
N LEU A 4 10.90 -23.84 -49.64
CA LEU A 4 11.64 -22.56 -49.47
C LEU A 4 11.00 -21.42 -50.31
N ALA A 5 10.37 -20.43 -49.66
CA ALA A 5 10.93 -19.08 -49.42
C ALA A 5 10.54 -18.10 -50.55
N LEU A 6 10.14 -16.84 -50.37
CA LEU A 6 10.16 -15.91 -49.24
C LEU A 6 9.34 -14.68 -49.64
N CYS A 7 8.83 -13.97 -48.63
CA CYS A 7 8.72 -12.50 -48.54
C CYS A 7 8.23 -11.71 -49.75
N LEU A 8 7.04 -11.11 -49.61
CA LEU A 8 6.85 -9.65 -49.57
C LEU A 8 5.35 -9.34 -49.47
N ALA A 9 4.88 -9.05 -48.25
CA ALA A 9 3.84 -8.04 -47.99
C ALA A 9 3.42 -8.10 -46.52
N ARG A 10 3.94 -7.18 -45.72
CA ARG A 10 3.16 -6.20 -44.94
C ARG A 10 4.00 -5.69 -43.78
N GLN A 11 4.61 -4.53 -44.05
CA GLN A 11 4.94 -3.59 -43.00
C GLN A 11 3.65 -3.06 -42.34
N LEU A 12 3.84 -2.65 -41.09
CA LEU A 12 3.03 -1.75 -40.26
C LEU A 12 1.86 -2.36 -39.48
N THR A 13 2.17 -2.83 -38.27
CA THR A 13 1.30 -2.54 -37.12
C THR A 13 2.11 -1.73 -36.11
N VAL A 14 1.71 -0.47 -36.01
CA VAL A 14 2.09 0.54 -35.03
C VAL A 14 2.06 -0.05 -33.62
N GLY A 15 3.00 0.39 -32.79
CA GLY A 15 3.22 -0.06 -31.42
C GLY A 15 1.95 -0.35 -30.64
N ALA A 16 1.77 -1.62 -30.29
CA ALA A 16 0.94 -2.00 -29.17
C ALA A 16 1.65 -1.53 -27.90
N SER A 17 1.39 -0.29 -27.49
CA SER A 17 1.60 0.12 -26.11
C SER A 17 0.85 -0.88 -25.25
N ILE A 18 1.63 -1.70 -24.54
CA ILE A 18 1.16 -2.74 -23.64
C ILE A 18 0.34 -2.05 -22.54
N CYS A 19 -0.97 -1.91 -22.75
CA CYS A 19 -1.92 -1.68 -21.68
C CYS A 19 -2.08 -3.02 -20.95
N GLN A 20 -1.07 -3.40 -20.16
CA GLN A 20 -1.20 -4.46 -19.16
C GLN A 20 -2.19 -3.99 -18.11
N ARG A 21 -3.49 -4.17 -18.38
CA ARG A 21 -4.50 -4.24 -17.32
C ARG A 21 -4.11 -5.44 -16.47
N GLN A 22 -3.49 -5.18 -15.33
CA GLN A 22 -3.27 -6.21 -14.31
C GLN A 22 -4.65 -6.81 -13.97
N PRO A 23 -4.80 -8.15 -13.97
CA PRO A 23 -6.07 -8.77 -13.62
C PRO A 23 -6.46 -8.35 -12.20
N ILE A 24 -7.69 -7.89 -12.03
CA ILE A 24 -8.26 -7.60 -10.71
C ILE A 24 -8.32 -8.94 -9.99
N ARG A 25 -7.43 -9.15 -9.01
CA ARG A 25 -7.51 -10.32 -8.12
C ARG A 25 -8.92 -10.34 -7.51
N GLN A 26 -9.57 -11.49 -7.53
CA GLN A 26 -10.84 -11.63 -6.81
C GLN A 26 -10.57 -11.37 -5.33
N LEU A 27 -11.11 -10.26 -4.82
CA LEU A 27 -11.06 -9.88 -3.41
C LEU A 27 -11.88 -10.91 -2.64
N SER A 28 -11.20 -11.71 -1.83
CA SER A 28 -11.83 -12.75 -1.01
C SER A 28 -11.88 -12.28 0.43
N LEU A 29 -12.89 -12.73 1.18
CA LEU A 29 -12.96 -12.50 2.63
C LEU A 29 -11.69 -12.98 3.35
N MET A 30 -10.97 -13.95 2.78
CA MET A 30 -9.72 -14.46 3.33
C MET A 30 -8.60 -13.41 3.40
N ASP A 31 -8.68 -12.31 2.64
CA ASP A 31 -7.70 -11.23 2.70
C ASP A 31 -7.66 -10.53 4.08
N PHE A 32 -8.72 -10.63 4.88
CA PHE A 32 -8.77 -10.08 6.25
C PHE A 32 -8.05 -10.96 7.27
N PHE A 33 -7.79 -12.23 6.98
CA PHE A 33 -7.19 -13.17 7.94
C PHE A 33 -5.70 -13.46 7.65
N GLY A 34 -5.15 -12.86 6.58
CA GLY A 34 -3.76 -13.05 6.17
C GLY A 34 -3.50 -14.44 5.59
N ASN A 35 -2.26 -14.91 5.70
CA ASN A 35 -1.87 -16.24 5.24
C ASN A 35 -2.21 -17.31 6.28
N SER A 36 -2.80 -18.41 5.83
CA SER A 36 -3.15 -19.54 6.71
C SER A 36 -1.95 -20.24 7.35
N GLN A 37 -0.74 -20.04 6.82
CA GLN A 37 0.50 -20.63 7.33
C GLN A 37 0.98 -19.97 8.63
N ASP A 38 0.56 -18.73 8.90
CA ASP A 38 1.02 -17.94 10.04
C ASP A 38 0.15 -18.16 11.30
N TRP A 39 -0.87 -19.01 11.21
CA TRP A 39 -1.82 -19.27 12.30
C TRP A 39 -1.18 -20.11 13.42
N GLY A 40 -1.34 -19.68 14.67
CA GLY A 40 -0.82 -20.38 15.85
C GLY A 40 0.67 -20.17 16.12
N VAL A 41 1.34 -19.30 15.35
CA VAL A 41 2.75 -18.94 15.58
C VAL A 41 2.82 -17.80 16.60
N SER A 42 3.51 -18.03 17.73
CA SER A 42 3.61 -17.05 18.82
C SER A 42 4.39 -15.78 18.45
N ALA A 43 5.33 -15.86 17.51
CA ALA A 43 6.12 -14.71 17.05
C ALA A 43 6.36 -14.78 15.54
N VAL A 44 5.66 -13.91 14.80
CA VAL A 44 5.94 -13.68 13.38
C VAL A 44 7.06 -12.66 13.25
N LEU A 45 8.03 -12.93 12.36
CA LEU A 45 9.11 -12.00 12.06
C LEU A 45 8.56 -10.77 11.33
N VAL A 46 8.72 -9.60 11.92
CA VAL A 46 8.24 -8.33 11.35
C VAL A 46 9.42 -7.48 10.88
N GLY A 47 9.26 -6.90 9.69
CA GLY A 47 10.25 -6.00 9.11
C GLY A 47 10.28 -4.61 9.76
N ARG A 48 11.15 -3.77 9.21
CA ARG A 48 11.30 -2.36 9.59
C ARG A 48 10.22 -1.49 8.91
N PRO A 49 9.72 -0.41 9.57
CA PRO A 49 8.81 0.56 8.94
C PRO A 49 9.49 1.36 7.80
N TYR A 50 8.71 1.87 6.86
CA TYR A 50 9.19 2.66 5.73
C TYR A 50 9.71 4.04 6.18
N ARG A 51 10.95 4.44 5.81
CA ARG A 51 11.45 5.80 6.08
C ARG A 51 10.89 6.80 5.08
N ILE A 52 10.72 8.03 5.55
CA ILE A 52 10.40 9.19 4.71
C ILE A 52 11.39 9.32 3.54
N GLU A 53 12.69 9.14 3.79
CA GLU A 53 13.74 9.21 2.75
C GLU A 53 13.52 8.23 1.60
N GLU A 54 13.12 6.99 1.91
CA GLU A 54 12.84 5.94 0.94
C GLU A 54 11.57 6.26 0.12
N LEU A 55 10.56 6.85 0.78
CA LEU A 55 9.27 7.21 0.18
C LEU A 55 9.36 8.44 -0.74
N ARG A 56 10.29 9.36 -0.46
CA ARG A 56 10.56 10.53 -1.32
C ARG A 56 11.06 10.13 -2.71
N LEU A 57 11.78 9.01 -2.82
CA LEU A 57 12.30 8.47 -4.08
C LEU A 57 11.23 7.74 -4.93
N LYS A 58 10.05 7.44 -4.38
CA LYS A 58 8.99 6.69 -5.07
C LYS A 58 8.06 7.61 -5.86
N SER A 59 7.51 7.07 -6.96
CA SER A 59 6.47 7.72 -7.75
C SER A 59 5.14 7.82 -6.98
N SER A 60 4.31 8.82 -7.28
CA SER A 60 2.98 8.97 -6.66
C SER A 60 2.08 7.76 -6.90
N THR A 61 2.20 7.10 -8.06
CA THR A 61 1.44 5.88 -8.38
C THR A 61 1.85 4.70 -7.52
N ASP A 62 3.13 4.56 -7.20
CA ASP A 62 3.61 3.45 -6.36
C ASP A 62 3.35 3.71 -4.88
N LEU A 63 3.38 4.96 -4.43
CA LEU A 63 2.92 5.31 -3.08
C LEU A 63 1.45 5.01 -2.89
N HIS A 64 0.60 5.29 -3.89
CA HIS A 64 -0.81 4.93 -3.82
C HIS A 64 -1.02 3.41 -3.72
N LYS A 65 -0.28 2.61 -4.50
CA LYS A 65 -0.31 1.14 -4.38
C LYS A 65 0.17 0.67 -3.00
N LEU A 66 1.26 1.25 -2.50
CA LEU A 66 1.80 0.93 -1.18
C LEU A 66 0.79 1.23 -0.07
N TRP A 67 0.14 2.39 -0.13
CA TRP A 67 -0.93 2.77 0.78
C TRP A 67 -2.06 1.72 0.81
N TRP A 68 -2.49 1.22 -0.35
CA TRP A 68 -3.48 0.13 -0.41
C TRP A 68 -2.99 -1.19 0.20
N LEU A 69 -1.71 -1.53 0.07
CA LEU A 69 -1.15 -2.71 0.73
C LEU A 69 -1.14 -2.55 2.25
N LEU A 70 -0.73 -1.39 2.75
CA LEU A 70 -0.71 -1.09 4.19
C LEU A 70 -2.10 -1.08 4.81
N ILE A 71 -3.11 -0.54 4.12
CA ILE A 71 -4.50 -0.58 4.60
C ILE A 71 -4.99 -2.01 4.75
N LYS A 72 -4.68 -2.90 3.80
CA LYS A 72 -5.11 -4.31 3.90
C LYS A 72 -4.45 -5.00 5.08
N GLU A 73 -3.14 -4.78 5.27
CA GLU A 73 -2.40 -5.28 6.43
C GLU A 73 -3.02 -4.77 7.74
N ARG A 74 -3.27 -3.46 7.85
CA ARG A 74 -3.89 -2.85 9.03
C ARG A 74 -5.26 -3.44 9.32
N ASN A 75 -6.12 -3.57 8.31
CA ASN A 75 -7.46 -4.13 8.49
C ASN A 75 -7.41 -5.62 8.92
N ALA A 76 -6.44 -6.38 8.42
CA ALA A 76 -6.23 -7.76 8.84
C ALA A 76 -5.74 -7.84 10.30
N LEU A 77 -4.80 -6.97 10.68
CA LEU A 77 -4.31 -6.85 12.05
C LEU A 77 -5.41 -6.47 13.05
N MET A 78 -6.24 -5.48 12.72
CA MET A 78 -7.38 -5.07 13.56
C MET A 78 -8.39 -6.21 13.74
N THR A 79 -8.64 -7.00 12.70
CA THR A 79 -9.52 -8.18 12.79
C THR A 79 -8.93 -9.22 13.74
N LEU A 80 -7.61 -9.45 13.65
CA LEU A 80 -6.91 -10.40 14.50
C LEU A 80 -6.86 -9.94 15.96
N GLU A 81 -6.67 -8.65 16.21
CA GLU A 81 -6.66 -8.04 17.54
C GLU A 81 -8.02 -8.23 18.25
N GLU A 82 -9.12 -7.92 17.56
CA GLU A 82 -10.47 -8.11 18.08
C GLU A 82 -10.77 -9.60 18.38
N GLU A 83 -10.32 -10.51 17.53
CA GLU A 83 -10.46 -11.95 17.74
C GLU A 83 -9.69 -12.43 18.98
N HIS A 84 -8.46 -11.95 19.19
CA HIS A 84 -7.68 -12.28 20.40
C HIS A 84 -8.33 -11.69 21.66
N TYR A 85 -8.82 -10.45 21.58
CA TYR A 85 -9.56 -9.82 22.66
C TYR A 85 -10.82 -10.63 23.03
N ARG A 86 -11.58 -11.09 22.02
CA ARG A 86 -12.76 -11.94 22.22
C ARG A 86 -12.41 -13.31 22.83
N CYS A 87 -11.30 -13.91 22.41
CA CYS A 87 -10.80 -15.18 22.96
C CYS A 87 -10.14 -15.02 24.35
N GLY A 88 -9.81 -13.80 24.76
CA GLY A 88 -9.07 -13.53 26.00
C GLY A 88 -7.59 -13.90 25.92
N GLU A 89 -7.04 -13.99 24.70
CA GLU A 89 -5.64 -14.33 24.45
C GLU A 89 -4.82 -13.05 24.19
N ALA A 90 -3.52 -13.08 24.52
CA ALA A 90 -2.65 -11.95 24.26
C ALA A 90 -2.34 -11.85 22.75
N PHE A 91 -2.41 -10.64 22.21
CA PHE A 91 -2.16 -10.42 20.78
C PHE A 91 -0.69 -10.75 20.40
N PRO A 92 -0.47 -11.61 19.39
CA PRO A 92 0.87 -11.92 18.93
C PRO A 92 1.45 -10.72 18.18
N ASN A 93 2.41 -10.05 18.83
CA ASN A 93 3.22 -8.95 18.28
C ASN A 93 2.44 -7.64 17.98
N PRO A 94 2.05 -6.87 19.02
CA PRO A 94 1.38 -5.57 18.84
C PRO A 94 2.23 -4.53 18.09
N GLU A 95 3.56 -4.64 18.14
CA GLU A 95 4.47 -3.72 17.42
C GLU A 95 4.25 -3.75 15.90
N ARG A 96 3.67 -4.83 15.35
CA ARG A 96 3.39 -4.92 13.91
C ARG A 96 2.38 -3.86 13.47
N LEU A 97 1.36 -3.61 14.29
CA LEU A 97 0.35 -2.59 14.02
C LEU A 97 0.98 -1.19 14.05
N GLU A 98 1.77 -0.91 15.10
CA GLU A 98 2.49 0.36 15.25
C GLU A 98 3.41 0.66 14.04
N LYS A 99 4.17 -0.33 13.56
CA LYS A 99 5.06 -0.18 12.39
C LYS A 99 4.30 0.11 11.09
N VAL A 100 3.10 -0.46 10.94
CA VAL A 100 2.22 -0.20 9.80
C VAL A 100 1.67 1.22 9.88
N GLU A 101 1.22 1.65 11.05
CA GLU A 101 0.74 3.01 11.30
C GLU A 101 1.82 4.06 11.05
N GLU A 102 3.03 3.86 11.58
CA GLU A 102 4.19 4.73 11.32
C GLU A 102 4.47 4.86 9.82
N SER A 103 4.42 3.73 9.09
CA SER A 103 4.62 3.73 7.64
C SER A 103 3.51 4.50 6.91
N MET A 104 2.26 4.43 7.37
CA MET A 104 1.15 5.20 6.81
C MET A 104 1.32 6.70 7.06
N GLU A 105 1.72 7.11 8.26
CA GLU A 105 2.00 8.50 8.60
C GLU A 105 3.13 9.07 7.73
N ASN A 106 4.22 8.31 7.55
CA ASN A 106 5.35 8.73 6.71
C ASN A 106 4.95 8.93 5.24
N ILE A 107 4.05 8.10 4.70
CA ILE A 107 3.51 8.29 3.34
C ILE A 107 2.69 9.57 3.28
N LEU A 108 1.82 9.81 4.26
CA LEU A 108 0.98 11.00 4.31
C LEU A 108 1.84 12.27 4.36
N LEU A 109 2.86 12.31 5.23
CA LEU A 109 3.80 13.42 5.30
C LEU A 109 4.49 13.68 3.95
N THR A 110 4.96 12.63 3.29
CA THR A 110 5.62 12.75 1.97
C THR A 110 4.67 13.31 0.91
N VAL A 111 3.41 12.87 0.89
CA VAL A 111 2.39 13.38 -0.04
C VAL A 111 2.06 14.85 0.23
N GLU A 112 2.03 15.24 1.50
CA GLU A 112 1.77 16.62 1.91
C GLU A 112 2.90 17.57 1.56
N GLU A 113 4.16 17.17 1.77
CA GLU A 113 5.34 17.92 1.34
C GLU A 113 5.25 18.23 -0.17
N ARG A 114 4.90 17.22 -0.98
CA ARG A 114 4.73 17.41 -2.43
C ARG A 114 3.56 18.32 -2.76
N ASN A 115 2.40 18.11 -2.14
CA ASN A 115 1.22 18.95 -2.37
C ASN A 115 1.47 20.40 -1.95
N ARG A 116 2.22 20.63 -0.87
CA ARG A 116 2.62 21.96 -0.43
C ARG A 116 3.47 22.65 -1.50
N ALA A 117 4.53 21.98 -1.97
CA ALA A 117 5.41 22.51 -3.02
C ALA A 117 4.64 22.86 -4.32
N VAL A 118 3.73 21.98 -4.75
CA VAL A 118 2.89 22.24 -5.94
C VAL A 118 1.97 23.44 -5.71
N ASN A 119 1.28 23.51 -4.57
CA ASN A 119 0.38 24.64 -4.28
C ASN A 119 1.12 25.96 -4.14
N GLU A 120 2.32 25.97 -3.55
CA GLU A 120 3.15 27.17 -3.44
C GLU A 120 3.54 27.70 -4.83
N LEU A 121 3.85 26.82 -5.79
CA LEU A 121 4.16 27.22 -7.16
C LEU A 121 2.95 27.65 -7.97
N GLU A 122 1.82 26.93 -7.84
CA GLU A 122 0.62 27.19 -8.64
C GLU A 122 -0.23 28.36 -8.10
N ARG A 123 -0.35 28.46 -6.77
CA ARG A 123 -1.32 29.36 -6.11
C ARG A 123 -0.66 30.40 -5.21
N GLY A 124 0.64 30.28 -4.93
CA GLY A 124 1.38 31.20 -4.05
C GLY A 124 1.05 31.06 -2.56
N HIS A 125 0.14 30.15 -2.18
CA HIS A 125 -0.18 29.86 -0.79
C HIS A 125 -0.53 28.38 -0.60
N SER A 126 -0.15 27.80 0.53
CA SER A 126 -0.60 26.46 0.92
C SER A 126 -1.98 26.55 1.59
N PRO A 127 -2.93 25.64 1.29
CA PRO A 127 -4.15 25.53 2.07
C PRO A 127 -3.85 25.17 3.53
N ALA A 128 -4.69 25.63 4.44
CA ALA A 128 -4.59 25.33 5.87
C ALA A 128 -4.62 23.81 6.13
N GLN A 129 -4.00 23.39 7.23
CA GLN A 129 -3.95 22.00 7.65
C GLN A 129 -5.38 21.43 7.78
N LYS A 130 -5.64 20.30 7.10
CA LYS A 130 -6.97 19.68 7.08
C LYS A 130 -7.30 18.99 8.41
N TRP A 131 -8.53 19.15 8.89
CA TRP A 131 -9.02 18.70 10.20
C TRP A 131 -8.85 17.19 10.47
N TRP A 132 -8.98 16.35 9.45
CA TRP A 132 -8.91 14.89 9.59
C TRP A 132 -7.52 14.38 9.98
N LYS A 133 -6.45 15.19 9.87
CA LYS A 133 -5.13 14.81 10.38
C LYS A 133 -5.10 14.64 11.89
N THR A 134 -5.84 15.48 12.61
CA THR A 134 -5.96 15.38 14.07
C THR A 134 -6.78 14.16 14.49
N SER A 135 -7.59 13.60 13.57
CA SER A 135 -8.44 12.43 13.84
C SER A 135 -7.70 11.10 13.65
N ILE A 136 -6.75 11.02 12.70
CA ILE A 136 -6.01 9.76 12.42
C ILE A 136 -5.12 9.36 13.61
N SER A 137 -4.47 10.32 14.27
CA SER A 137 -3.67 10.08 15.49
C SER A 137 -4.50 9.67 16.72
N CYS A 138 -5.83 9.78 16.65
CA CYS A 138 -6.76 9.53 17.75
C CYS A 138 -7.61 8.26 17.56
N LEU A 139 -7.57 7.64 16.38
CA LEU A 139 -8.41 6.47 16.05
C LEU A 139 -7.83 5.12 16.50
N GLY A 140 -6.58 5.07 16.94
CA GLY A 140 -5.91 3.86 17.46
C GLY A 140 -5.70 3.84 18.98
N ARG A 141 -6.42 4.67 19.73
CA ARG A 141 -6.26 4.79 21.20
C ARG A 141 -7.63 4.73 21.89
N GLN A 142 -8.30 3.60 21.80
CA GLN A 142 -9.48 3.25 22.58
C GLN A 142 -9.31 1.85 23.16
#